data_AF-A0A2I0CV14-F1
#
_entry.id   AF-A0A2I0CV14-F1
#
_cell.length_a   1.000
_cell.length_b   1.000
_cell.length_c   1.000
_cell.angle_alpha   90.00
_cell.angle_beta   90.00
_cell.angle_gamma   90.00
#
_symmetry.space_group_name_H-M   'P 1'
#
loop_
_entity.id
_entity.type
_entity.pdbx_description
1 polymer ?
#
loop_
_entity_poly.entity_id
_entity_poly.type
_entity_poly.pdbx_seq_one_letter_code
_entity_poly.pdbx_strand_id
1 'polypeptide(L)'
;RLSLTCRDGKELVRVARERKKILLVGHVLQYHAAVVTLKKMIREGRIGRLQYIYSRRLSLGKIRREENILWSFAPHDLSVILSITGEAPSFVESVGNSFLHAQIPDVTVTNLKFPSGIGAHVFVSWLNPFKEQRLVVVGSSGMLVFDDTEPVERKLVFYPHTINWQNGIPVPHEAQSVPIDISTSWKEPLRAECEAFLTAVRTGEPPITSGEEGLRVLSVLELSQQSMEQKEKGRAGVLSPAAPGFPDVFIHPTTAVDDNVSIGRGTKVWHFSHLLAGSRIGSNCTIGQNVVIGPDVTIGNGCRIQNNVSVYKGVTLEDGVFCGPSMVFTNILH
;
A
#
# COMPACT_ATOMS: atom_id res chain seq x y z
N ARG A 1 -5.37 17.74 -0.67
CA ARG A 1 -4.43 17.79 -1.81
C ARG A 1 -4.20 19.24 -2.25
N LEU A 2 -3.05 19.53 -2.85
CA LEU A 2 -2.64 20.89 -3.27
C LEU A 2 -3.38 21.40 -4.53
N SER A 3 -3.51 20.55 -5.55
CA SER A 3 -4.17 20.84 -6.83
C SER A 3 -4.57 19.54 -7.54
N LEU A 4 -5.17 19.65 -8.73
CA LEU A 4 -5.49 18.48 -9.58
C LEU A 4 -4.33 18.02 -10.46
N THR A 5 -3.41 18.92 -10.80
CA THR A 5 -2.27 18.62 -11.68
C THR A 5 -0.96 19.10 -11.06
N CYS A 6 0.15 18.41 -11.34
CA CYS A 6 1.47 18.86 -10.91
C CYS A 6 1.83 20.24 -11.45
N ARG A 7 1.35 20.59 -12.65
CA ARG A 7 1.56 21.92 -13.25
C ARG A 7 0.96 23.02 -12.37
N ASP A 8 -0.31 22.89 -12.00
CA ASP A 8 -0.99 23.88 -11.16
C ASP A 8 -0.39 23.92 -9.76
N GLY A 9 0.03 22.77 -9.24
CA GLY A 9 0.71 22.69 -7.95
C GLY A 9 2.04 23.45 -7.97
N LYS A 10 2.83 23.30 -9.04
CA LYS A 10 4.11 24.01 -9.21
C LYS A 10 3.89 25.51 -9.29
N GLU A 11 2.85 25.92 -10.01
CA GLU A 11 2.47 27.32 -10.12
C GLU A 11 2.03 27.91 -8.78
N LEU A 12 1.18 27.21 -8.01
CA LEU A 12 0.76 27.65 -6.67
C LEU A 12 1.95 27.83 -5.73
N VAL A 13 2.89 26.88 -5.71
CA VAL A 13 4.10 26.96 -4.89
C VAL A 13 4.99 28.12 -5.33
N ARG A 14 5.17 28.30 -6.64
CA ARG A 14 5.94 29.42 -7.21
C ARG A 14 5.35 30.77 -6.79
N VAL A 15 4.04 30.95 -6.98
CA VAL A 15 3.33 32.19 -6.63
C VAL A 15 3.39 32.46 -5.12
N ALA A 16 3.22 31.43 -4.28
CA ALA A 16 3.34 31.58 -2.83
C ALA A 16 4.74 32.04 -2.42
N ARG A 17 5.79 31.45 -3.02
CA ARG A 17 7.19 31.83 -2.78
C ARG A 17 7.49 33.25 -3.22
N GLU A 18 7.10 33.63 -4.44
CA GLU A 18 7.33 34.98 -4.99
C GLU A 18 6.61 36.06 -4.17
N ARG A 19 5.40 35.77 -3.70
CA ARG A 19 4.62 36.68 -2.86
C ARG A 19 4.97 36.61 -1.37
N LYS A 20 5.95 35.78 -0.98
CA LYS A 20 6.35 35.53 0.42
C LYS A 20 5.14 35.20 1.30
N LYS A 21 4.25 34.32 0.81
CA LYS A 21 3.06 33.85 1.54
C LYS A 21 3.25 32.41 2.00
N ILE A 22 2.73 32.12 3.18
CA ILE A 22 2.66 30.76 3.70
C ILE A 22 1.62 29.98 2.90
N LEU A 23 2.03 28.82 2.37
CA LEU A 23 1.17 27.85 1.71
C LEU A 23 1.23 26.54 2.50
N LEU A 24 0.11 26.20 3.12
CA LEU A 24 -0.09 24.95 3.86
C LEU A 24 -0.99 24.01 3.06
N VAL A 25 -0.63 22.74 3.00
CA VAL A 25 -1.42 21.68 2.40
C VAL A 25 -2.02 20.82 3.51
N GLY A 26 -3.32 20.53 3.41
CA GLY A 26 -4.09 19.82 4.43
C GLY A 26 -3.77 18.32 4.53
N HIS A 27 -2.53 17.95 4.86
CA HIS A 27 -2.12 16.56 5.10
C HIS A 27 -2.17 16.25 6.61
N VAL A 28 -3.38 16.30 7.15
CA VAL A 28 -3.68 16.28 8.60
C VAL A 28 -2.98 15.18 9.41
N LEU A 29 -2.71 14.00 8.82
CA LEU A 29 -2.01 12.91 9.51
C LEU A 29 -0.58 13.28 9.96
N GLN A 30 0.08 14.25 9.30
CA GLN A 30 1.38 14.74 9.75
C GLN A 30 1.34 15.40 11.13
N TYR A 31 0.15 15.86 11.55
CA TYR A 31 -0.09 16.50 12.83
C TYR A 31 -0.72 15.57 13.86
N HIS A 32 -1.02 14.32 13.49
CA HIS A 32 -1.58 13.34 14.38
C HIS A 32 -0.52 12.87 15.40
N ALA A 33 -0.85 12.90 16.70
CA ALA A 33 0.10 12.58 17.77
C ALA A 33 0.79 11.21 17.59
N ALA A 34 0.03 10.17 17.21
CA ALA A 34 0.58 8.85 16.87
C ALA A 34 1.64 8.91 15.75
N VAL A 35 1.40 9.65 14.67
CA VAL A 35 2.34 9.75 13.54
C VAL A 35 3.59 10.54 13.93
N VAL A 36 3.44 11.60 14.72
CA VAL A 36 4.57 12.37 15.27
C VAL A 36 5.45 11.48 16.16
N THR A 37 4.83 10.73 17.07
CA THR A 37 5.53 9.80 17.97
C THR A 37 6.16 8.65 17.20
N LEU A 38 5.47 8.06 16.23
CA LEU A 38 6.00 7.02 15.34
C LEU A 38 7.27 7.52 14.62
N LYS A 39 7.24 8.71 14.02
CA LYS A 39 8.41 9.29 13.34
C LYS A 39 9.56 9.60 14.31
N LYS A 40 9.25 9.98 15.56
CA LYS A 40 10.26 10.13 16.61
C LYS A 40 10.92 8.80 16.93
N MET A 41 10.14 7.74 17.17
CA MET A 41 10.66 6.40 17.48
C MET A 41 11.53 5.83 16.36
N ILE A 42 11.16 6.07 15.09
CA ILE A 42 11.99 5.68 13.93
C ILE A 42 13.34 6.41 13.95
N ARG A 43 13.35 7.73 14.15
CA ARG A 43 14.59 8.52 14.23
C ARG A 43 15.49 8.11 15.40
N GLU A 44 14.89 7.68 16.50
CA GLU A 44 15.62 7.14 17.67
C GLU A 44 16.12 5.70 17.48
N GLY A 45 15.88 5.10 16.30
CA GLY A 45 16.36 3.76 15.97
C GLY A 45 15.59 2.62 16.65
N ARG A 46 14.40 2.90 17.23
CA ARG A 46 13.63 1.92 18.02
C ARG A 46 13.20 0.67 17.25
N ILE A 47 13.12 0.76 15.91
CA ILE A 47 12.79 -0.36 15.03
C ILE A 47 13.98 -0.83 14.16
N GLY A 48 15.17 -0.29 14.39
CA GLY A 48 16.35 -0.58 13.58
C GLY A 48 16.26 0.00 12.16
N ARG A 49 16.84 -0.70 11.18
CA ARG A 49 16.83 -0.26 9.78
C ARG A 49 15.43 -0.41 9.18
N LEU A 50 14.90 0.65 8.60
CA LEU A 50 13.61 0.65 7.92
C LEU A 50 13.63 -0.28 6.69
N GLN A 51 12.61 -1.12 6.54
CA GLN A 51 12.53 -2.12 5.47
C GLN A 51 11.29 -1.93 4.59
N TYR A 52 10.11 -1.91 5.21
CA TYR A 52 8.84 -1.92 4.49
C TYR A 52 7.77 -1.09 5.19
N ILE A 53 6.97 -0.36 4.41
CA ILE A 53 5.85 0.43 4.93
C ILE A 53 4.59 0.08 4.17
N TYR A 54 3.45 -0.03 4.84
CA TYR A 54 2.20 -0.07 4.11
C TYR A 54 1.05 0.61 4.78
N SER A 55 0.11 1.11 3.97
CA SER A 55 -1.14 1.68 4.45
C SER A 55 -2.36 0.99 3.86
N ARG A 56 -3.42 0.93 4.67
CA ARG A 56 -4.76 0.51 4.28
C ARG A 56 -5.75 1.59 4.70
N ARG A 57 -6.39 2.23 3.74
CA ARG A 57 -7.46 3.19 3.99
C ARG A 57 -8.70 2.75 3.23
N LEU A 58 -9.56 2.03 3.94
CA LEU A 58 -10.67 1.28 3.39
C LEU A 58 -11.95 1.69 4.11
N SER A 59 -13.03 1.93 3.38
CA SER A 59 -14.34 2.18 4.00
C SER A 59 -15.43 2.13 2.95
N LEU A 60 -16.63 1.66 3.32
CA LEU A 60 -17.86 1.93 2.57
C LEU A 60 -18.26 3.40 2.74
N GLY A 61 -17.54 4.27 2.04
CA GLY A 61 -17.59 5.71 2.20
C GLY A 61 -18.30 6.43 1.06
N LYS A 62 -18.10 7.75 1.00
CA LYS A 62 -18.66 8.61 -0.05
C LYS A 62 -17.98 8.31 -1.39
N ILE A 63 -18.72 7.63 -2.27
CA ILE A 63 -18.33 7.41 -3.67
C ILE A 63 -18.25 8.76 -4.39
N ARG A 64 -17.16 8.98 -5.14
CA ARG A 64 -16.93 10.21 -5.91
C ARG A 64 -17.21 9.96 -7.39
N ARG A 65 -17.53 11.04 -8.12
CA ARG A 65 -17.85 11.01 -9.56
C ARG A 65 -16.83 11.73 -10.44
N GLU A 66 -15.95 12.53 -9.82
CA GLU A 66 -15.00 13.39 -10.54
C GLU A 66 -13.54 12.97 -10.33
N GLU A 67 -13.27 12.29 -9.22
CA GLU A 67 -11.95 11.79 -8.86
C GLU A 67 -12.06 10.34 -8.45
N ASN A 68 -10.98 9.56 -8.63
CA ASN A 68 -10.93 8.18 -8.20
C ASN A 68 -10.44 8.04 -6.74
N ILE A 69 -10.52 6.83 -6.19
CA ILE A 69 -10.16 6.55 -4.79
C ILE A 69 -8.72 6.94 -4.43
N LEU A 70 -7.77 6.78 -5.37
CA LEU A 70 -6.36 7.14 -5.17
C LEU A 70 -6.25 8.62 -4.80
N TRP A 71 -6.89 9.49 -5.57
CA TRP A 71 -6.87 10.93 -5.34
C TRP A 71 -7.59 11.37 -4.06
N SER A 72 -8.62 10.63 -3.64
CA SER A 72 -9.38 10.95 -2.44
C SER A 72 -8.67 10.52 -1.15
N PHE A 73 -8.11 9.30 -1.11
CA PHE A 73 -7.69 8.66 0.15
C PHE A 73 -6.17 8.55 0.32
N ALA A 74 -5.42 8.35 -0.77
CA ALA A 74 -3.98 8.14 -0.69
C ALA A 74 -3.12 9.38 -0.33
N PRO A 75 -3.52 10.66 -0.55
CA PRO A 75 -2.61 11.80 -0.31
C PRO A 75 -2.04 11.85 1.10
N HIS A 76 -2.86 11.55 2.11
CA HIS A 76 -2.42 11.56 3.51
C HIS A 76 -1.42 10.45 3.81
N ASP A 77 -1.66 9.24 3.30
CA ASP A 77 -0.78 8.10 3.53
C ASP A 77 0.55 8.28 2.79
N LEU A 78 0.51 8.77 1.54
CA LEU A 78 1.70 9.11 0.76
C LEU A 78 2.53 10.21 1.43
N SER A 79 1.87 11.23 1.99
CA SER A 79 2.55 12.27 2.78
C SER A 79 3.34 11.66 3.93
N VAL A 80 2.71 10.78 4.72
CA VAL A 80 3.37 10.13 5.86
C VAL A 80 4.53 9.25 5.39
N ILE A 81 4.32 8.41 4.38
CA ILE A 81 5.36 7.53 3.81
C ILE A 81 6.56 8.32 3.30
N LEU A 82 6.34 9.38 2.51
CA LEU A 82 7.41 10.24 2.01
C LEU A 82 8.15 10.96 3.14
N SER A 83 7.46 11.29 4.23
CA SER A 83 8.08 11.94 5.39
C SER A 83 8.86 10.98 6.30
N ILE A 84 8.54 9.68 6.29
CA ILE A 84 9.28 8.63 7.00
C ILE A 84 10.53 8.24 6.21
N THR A 85 10.40 8.08 4.89
CA THR A 85 11.51 7.68 4.01
C THR A 85 12.49 8.82 3.76
N GLY A 86 11.99 10.06 3.69
CA GLY A 86 12.83 11.24 3.46
C GLY A 86 13.32 11.40 2.01
N GLU A 87 12.85 10.56 1.10
CA GLU A 87 13.29 10.53 -0.30
C GLU A 87 12.12 10.33 -1.27
N ALA A 88 12.34 10.65 -2.55
CA ALA A 88 11.38 10.38 -3.60
C ALA A 88 11.46 8.90 -4.03
N PRO A 89 10.34 8.25 -4.38
CA PRO A 89 10.38 6.88 -4.88
C PRO A 89 11.12 6.83 -6.23
N SER A 90 11.97 5.82 -6.39
CA SER A 90 12.61 5.48 -7.67
C SER A 90 11.71 4.63 -8.57
N PHE A 91 10.63 4.07 -8.01
CA PHE A 91 9.66 3.24 -8.71
C PHE A 91 8.26 3.49 -8.17
N VAL A 92 7.29 3.64 -9.07
CA VAL A 92 5.85 3.76 -8.77
C VAL A 92 5.10 2.85 -9.72
N GLU A 93 4.35 1.89 -9.19
CA GLU A 93 3.44 1.06 -9.97
C GLU A 93 2.07 0.99 -9.31
N SER A 94 1.04 1.34 -10.08
CA SER A 94 -0.34 1.34 -9.58
C SER A 94 -1.23 0.44 -10.43
N VAL A 95 -2.23 -0.13 -9.77
CA VAL A 95 -3.32 -0.89 -10.40
C VAL A 95 -4.62 -0.38 -9.80
N GLY A 96 -5.58 -0.06 -10.67
CA GLY A 96 -6.93 0.34 -10.30
C GLY A 96 -7.97 -0.59 -10.89
N ASN A 97 -9.07 -0.79 -10.18
CA ASN A 97 -10.25 -1.44 -10.70
C ASN A 97 -11.48 -0.54 -10.50
N SER A 98 -12.35 -0.56 -11.50
CA SER A 98 -13.51 0.30 -11.58
C SER A 98 -14.75 -0.58 -11.75
N PHE A 99 -15.51 -0.75 -10.68
CA PHE A 99 -16.73 -1.56 -10.60
C PHE A 99 -17.99 -0.69 -10.61
N LEU A 100 -17.91 0.53 -10.09
CA LEU A 100 -19.05 1.45 -10.01
C LEU A 100 -19.19 2.35 -11.24
N HIS A 101 -18.07 2.69 -11.86
CA HIS A 101 -17.99 3.53 -13.06
C HIS A 101 -16.92 2.96 -13.99
N ALA A 102 -17.10 3.09 -15.31
CA ALA A 102 -16.19 2.44 -16.27
C ALA A 102 -14.73 2.95 -16.22
N GLN A 103 -14.51 4.20 -15.80
CA GLN A 103 -13.22 4.89 -15.91
C GLN A 103 -12.73 5.50 -14.58
N ILE A 104 -13.44 5.26 -13.48
CA ILE A 104 -13.09 5.83 -12.18
C ILE A 104 -12.79 4.66 -11.24
N PRO A 105 -11.50 4.35 -11.00
CA PRO A 105 -11.13 3.33 -10.05
C PRO A 105 -11.73 3.59 -8.67
N ASP A 106 -12.44 2.62 -8.14
CA ASP A 106 -12.99 2.65 -6.77
C ASP A 106 -12.16 1.80 -5.80
N VAL A 107 -11.23 1.00 -6.34
CA VAL A 107 -10.20 0.26 -5.60
C VAL A 107 -8.85 0.45 -6.28
N THR A 108 -7.82 0.84 -5.54
CA THR A 108 -6.45 0.93 -6.08
C THR A 108 -5.40 0.39 -5.13
N VAL A 109 -4.37 -0.25 -5.68
CA VAL A 109 -3.12 -0.57 -4.97
C VAL A 109 -1.97 0.14 -5.67
N THR A 110 -1.11 0.80 -4.90
CA THR A 110 0.10 1.46 -5.40
C THR A 110 1.32 0.91 -4.67
N ASN A 111 2.30 0.43 -5.42
CA ASN A 111 3.59 -0.04 -4.94
C ASN A 111 4.67 1.01 -5.21
N LEU A 112 5.53 1.22 -4.23
CA LEU A 112 6.63 2.18 -4.26
C LEU A 112 7.93 1.45 -3.91
N LYS A 113 9.02 1.81 -4.58
CA LYS A 113 10.39 1.50 -4.11
C LYS A 113 11.18 2.78 -4.00
N PHE A 114 12.07 2.83 -3.03
CA PHE A 114 12.90 3.99 -2.76
C PHE A 114 14.40 3.67 -2.98
N PRO A 115 15.25 4.65 -3.32
CA PRO A 115 16.68 4.45 -3.54
C PRO A 115 17.41 3.73 -2.39
N SER A 116 17.00 3.92 -1.13
CA SER A 116 17.56 3.22 0.03
C SER A 116 17.21 1.72 0.12
N GLY A 117 16.37 1.21 -0.79
CA GLY A 117 15.89 -0.17 -0.77
C GLY A 117 14.61 -0.37 0.06
N ILE A 118 14.05 0.69 0.64
CA ILE A 118 12.75 0.63 1.32
C ILE A 118 11.65 0.32 0.29
N GLY A 119 10.76 -0.61 0.61
CA GLY A 119 9.53 -0.84 -0.13
C GLY A 119 8.33 -0.18 0.55
N ALA A 120 7.33 0.25 -0.22
CA ALA A 120 6.05 0.60 0.36
C ALA A 120 4.85 0.20 -0.50
N HIS A 121 3.68 -0.01 0.11
CA HIS A 121 2.42 -0.08 -0.62
C HIS A 121 1.30 0.72 0.03
N VAL A 122 0.40 1.23 -0.80
CA VAL A 122 -0.81 1.94 -0.39
C VAL A 122 -2.00 1.20 -0.99
N PHE A 123 -2.92 0.73 -0.13
CA PHE A 123 -4.16 0.11 -0.54
C PHE A 123 -5.35 0.96 -0.10
N VAL A 124 -6.16 1.39 -1.07
CA VAL A 124 -7.33 2.23 -0.83
C VAL A 124 -8.56 1.70 -1.56
N SER A 125 -9.73 1.77 -0.91
CA SER A 125 -10.98 1.24 -1.44
C SER A 125 -12.20 2.01 -0.90
N TRP A 126 -13.12 2.39 -1.80
CA TRP A 126 -14.49 2.77 -1.43
C TRP A 126 -15.40 1.56 -1.19
N LEU A 127 -15.04 0.40 -1.72
CA LEU A 127 -15.80 -0.84 -1.63
C LEU A 127 -15.17 -1.77 -0.59
N ASN A 128 -15.26 -1.40 0.69
CA ASN A 128 -14.80 -2.24 1.79
C ASN A 128 -15.87 -2.36 2.88
N PRO A 129 -16.20 -3.57 3.36
CA PRO A 129 -17.33 -3.77 4.28
C PRO A 129 -17.12 -3.19 5.68
N PHE A 130 -15.87 -2.89 6.05
CA PHE A 130 -15.52 -2.26 7.31
C PHE A 130 -14.59 -1.05 7.08
N LYS A 131 -14.54 -0.16 8.07
CA LYS A 131 -13.61 0.96 8.07
C LYS A 131 -12.25 0.48 8.59
N GLU A 132 -11.19 0.72 7.83
CA GLU A 132 -9.79 0.49 8.23
C GLU A 132 -8.97 1.73 7.86
N GLN A 133 -8.17 2.24 8.81
CA GLN A 133 -7.27 3.38 8.60
C GLN A 133 -5.94 3.09 9.29
N ARG A 134 -5.13 2.25 8.64
CA ARG A 134 -3.96 1.64 9.24
C ARG A 134 -2.70 1.97 8.45
N LEU A 135 -1.61 2.22 9.16
CA LEU A 135 -0.25 2.33 8.64
C LEU A 135 0.66 1.39 9.44
N VAL A 136 1.40 0.53 8.76
CA VAL A 136 2.36 -0.38 9.38
C VAL A 136 3.76 -0.05 8.86
N VAL A 137 4.70 0.09 9.78
CA VAL A 137 6.11 0.36 9.50
C VAL A 137 6.94 -0.78 10.05
N VAL A 138 7.65 -1.48 9.17
CA VAL A 138 8.48 -2.64 9.49
C VAL A 138 9.95 -2.23 9.42
N GLY A 139 10.65 -2.40 10.54
CA GLY A 139 12.10 -2.28 10.62
C GLY A 139 12.75 -3.61 10.99
N SER A 140 14.09 -3.65 10.95
CA SER A 140 14.87 -4.87 11.18
C SER A 140 14.78 -5.42 12.61
N SER A 141 14.36 -4.60 13.58
CA SER A 141 14.29 -5.00 15.00
C SER A 141 12.97 -4.59 15.68
N GLY A 142 11.91 -4.40 14.90
CA GLY A 142 10.58 -4.15 15.41
C GLY A 142 9.65 -3.51 14.38
N MET A 143 8.38 -3.38 14.74
CA MET A 143 7.34 -2.81 13.90
C MET A 143 6.49 -1.81 14.67
N LEU A 144 5.98 -0.80 13.97
CA LEU A 144 5.03 0.17 14.50
C LEU A 144 3.74 0.09 13.70
N VAL A 145 2.61 0.00 14.40
CA VAL A 145 1.27 0.04 13.80
C VAL A 145 0.57 1.28 14.30
N PHE A 146 0.19 2.15 13.37
CA PHE A 146 -0.76 3.22 13.59
C PHE A 146 -2.13 2.80 13.07
N ASP A 147 -3.15 2.80 13.93
CA ASP A 147 -4.55 2.50 13.57
C ASP A 147 -5.46 3.63 14.05
N ASP A 148 -5.97 4.43 13.11
CA ASP A 148 -6.80 5.58 13.44
C ASP A 148 -8.25 5.21 13.81
N THR A 149 -8.59 3.92 13.76
CA THR A 149 -9.90 3.42 14.22
C THR A 149 -9.90 3.02 15.69
N GLU A 150 -8.73 2.85 16.30
CA GLU A 150 -8.58 2.50 17.71
C GLU A 150 -8.75 3.72 18.65
N PRO A 151 -9.07 3.48 19.94
CA PRO A 151 -8.99 4.48 21.01
C PRO A 151 -7.57 5.06 21.14
N VAL A 152 -7.47 6.30 21.65
CA VAL A 152 -6.21 7.07 21.71
C VAL A 152 -5.06 6.27 22.35
N GLU A 153 -5.36 5.48 23.37
CA GLU A 153 -4.42 4.66 24.14
C GLU A 153 -3.84 3.48 23.32
N ARG A 154 -4.49 3.11 22.21
CA ARG A 154 -4.09 1.99 21.33
C ARG A 154 -3.87 2.39 19.87
N LYS A 155 -4.02 3.68 19.52
CA LYS A 155 -3.78 4.17 18.15
C LYS A 155 -2.36 3.87 17.66
N LEU A 156 -1.37 3.83 18.54
CA LEU A 156 0.01 3.47 18.20
C LEU A 156 0.44 2.25 19.01
N VAL A 157 0.87 1.18 18.34
CA VAL A 157 1.35 -0.03 19.00
C VAL A 157 2.74 -0.39 18.46
N PHE A 158 3.65 -0.69 19.37
CA PHE A 158 4.98 -1.19 19.06
C PHE A 158 5.02 -2.72 19.20
N TYR A 159 5.53 -3.39 18.17
CA TYR A 159 5.73 -4.83 18.13
C TYR A 159 7.24 -5.10 18.10
N PRO A 160 7.85 -5.52 19.22
CA PRO A 160 9.29 -5.80 19.30
C PRO A 160 9.64 -7.17 18.71
N HIS A 161 8.99 -7.58 17.61
CA HIS A 161 9.33 -8.82 16.93
C HIS A 161 10.65 -8.65 16.17
N THR A 162 11.50 -9.67 16.25
CA THR A 162 12.80 -9.68 15.57
C THR A 162 13.00 -10.97 14.79
N ILE A 163 13.94 -10.96 13.86
CA ILE A 163 14.42 -12.15 13.16
C ILE A 163 15.85 -12.40 13.62
N ASN A 164 16.09 -13.53 14.29
CA ASN A 164 17.41 -13.95 14.75
C ASN A 164 17.99 -14.97 13.77
N TRP A 165 19.27 -14.88 13.48
CA TRP A 165 19.95 -15.85 12.62
C TRP A 165 20.54 -16.97 13.46
N GLN A 166 20.07 -18.19 13.27
CA GLN A 166 20.59 -19.40 13.94
C GLN A 166 21.05 -20.38 12.87
N ASN A 167 22.35 -20.69 12.84
CA ASN A 167 22.94 -21.57 11.83
C ASN A 167 22.62 -21.16 10.37
N GLY A 168 22.57 -19.86 10.09
CA GLY A 168 22.24 -19.33 8.76
C GLY A 168 20.75 -19.32 8.42
N ILE A 169 19.88 -19.75 9.34
CA ILE A 169 18.42 -19.78 9.15
C ILE A 169 17.80 -18.57 9.89
N PRO A 170 16.93 -17.78 9.24
CA PRO A 170 16.17 -16.73 9.91
C PRO A 170 15.05 -17.33 10.75
N VAL A 171 15.09 -17.11 12.07
CA VAL A 171 14.09 -17.60 13.02
C VAL A 171 13.32 -16.42 13.62
N PRO A 172 11.98 -16.40 13.53
CA PRO A 172 11.17 -15.34 14.13
C PRO A 172 11.20 -15.44 15.65
N HIS A 173 11.32 -14.28 16.29
CA HIS A 173 11.19 -14.14 17.74
C HIS A 173 10.08 -13.15 18.04
N GLU A 174 8.94 -13.68 18.49
CA GLU A 174 7.79 -12.88 18.88
C GLU A 174 7.94 -12.38 20.32
N ALA A 175 7.31 -11.25 20.61
CA ALA A 175 7.36 -10.59 21.90
C ALA A 175 6.06 -9.79 22.09
N GLN A 176 5.69 -9.53 23.34
CA GLN A 176 4.43 -8.86 23.63
C GLN A 176 4.40 -7.45 23.01
N SER A 177 3.32 -7.16 22.28
CA SER A 177 3.08 -5.83 21.72
C SER A 177 2.81 -4.83 22.83
N VAL A 178 3.36 -3.62 22.69
CA VAL A 178 3.26 -2.55 23.68
C VAL A 178 2.50 -1.37 23.07
N PRO A 179 1.26 -1.08 23.53
CA PRO A 179 0.60 0.17 23.19
C PRO A 179 1.46 1.36 23.65
N ILE A 180 1.63 2.33 22.76
CA ILE A 180 2.36 3.56 23.06
C ILE A 180 1.33 4.61 23.45
N ASP A 181 1.31 4.94 24.74
CA ASP A 181 0.41 5.96 25.25
C ASP A 181 0.78 7.34 24.69
N ILE A 182 -0.16 7.90 23.91
CA ILE A 182 -0.06 9.23 23.32
C ILE A 182 -1.05 10.22 23.95
N SER A 183 -1.80 9.82 24.98
CA SER A 183 -2.89 10.60 25.60
C SER A 183 -2.43 11.98 26.07
N THR A 184 -1.25 12.08 26.67
CA THR A 184 -0.67 13.35 27.15
C THR A 184 -0.31 14.31 26.01
N SER A 185 0.01 13.78 24.84
CA SER A 185 0.33 14.55 23.62
C SER A 185 -0.88 14.70 22.68
N TRP A 186 -2.01 14.10 23.04
CA TRP A 186 -3.18 14.05 22.17
C TRP A 186 -3.79 15.42 22.00
N LYS A 187 -3.96 15.80 20.73
CA LYS A 187 -4.80 16.90 20.28
C LYS A 187 -5.55 16.42 19.07
N GLU A 188 -6.74 16.97 18.84
CA GLU A 188 -7.44 16.77 17.58
C GLU A 188 -6.51 17.14 16.41
N PRO A 189 -6.28 16.25 15.44
CA PRO A 189 -5.29 16.49 14.38
C PRO A 189 -5.57 17.75 13.55
N LEU A 190 -6.84 18.06 13.28
CA LEU A 190 -7.23 19.27 12.56
C LEU A 190 -6.89 20.55 13.37
N ARG A 191 -7.11 20.52 14.69
CA ARG A 191 -6.71 21.62 15.56
C ARG A 191 -5.20 21.81 15.55
N ALA A 192 -4.42 20.73 15.62
CA ALA A 192 -2.96 20.79 15.57
C ALA A 192 -2.45 21.34 14.23
N GLU A 193 -3.08 20.98 13.12
CA GLU A 193 -2.79 21.53 11.79
C GLU A 193 -3.07 23.05 11.72
N CYS A 194 -4.23 23.49 12.23
CA CYS A 194 -4.56 24.92 12.33
C CYS A 194 -3.59 25.70 13.22
N GLU A 195 -3.21 25.16 14.38
CA GLU A 195 -2.20 25.75 15.28
C GLU A 195 -0.84 25.89 14.57
N ALA A 196 -0.45 24.89 13.77
CA ALA A 196 0.77 24.93 12.98
C ALA A 196 0.71 25.98 11.86
N PHE A 197 -0.44 26.15 11.20
CA PHE A 197 -0.64 27.21 10.21
C PHE A 197 -0.46 28.60 10.82
N LEU A 198 -1.13 28.87 11.95
CA LEU A 198 -1.02 30.15 12.66
C LEU A 198 0.42 30.42 13.12
N THR A 199 1.12 29.38 13.56
CA THR A 199 2.54 29.47 13.92
C THR A 199 3.39 29.86 12.71
N ALA A 200 3.22 29.19 11.56
CA ALA A 200 3.93 29.49 10.33
C ALA A 200 3.66 30.94 9.84
N VAL A 201 2.43 31.42 9.95
CA VAL A 201 2.07 32.82 9.61
C VAL A 201 2.79 33.82 10.52
N ARG A 202 2.93 33.50 11.82
CA ARG A 202 3.58 34.37 12.79
C ARG A 202 5.11 34.37 12.69
N THR A 203 5.72 33.21 12.47
CA THR A 203 7.19 33.07 12.44
C THR A 203 7.79 33.27 11.05
N GLY A 204 6.98 33.10 10.00
CA GLY A 204 7.46 33.04 8.62
C GLY A 204 8.14 31.72 8.26
N GLU A 205 8.23 30.76 9.19
CA GLU A 205 8.80 29.44 8.93
C GLU A 205 7.78 28.56 8.18
N PRO A 206 8.22 27.76 7.19
CA PRO A 206 7.32 26.89 6.45
C PRO A 206 6.74 25.79 7.36
N PRO A 207 5.45 25.45 7.23
CA PRO A 207 4.86 24.34 7.96
C PRO A 207 5.42 23.00 7.45
N ILE A 208 5.30 21.95 8.27
CA ILE A 208 5.72 20.59 7.88
C ILE A 208 4.99 20.09 6.61
N THR A 209 3.76 20.53 6.39
CA THR A 209 2.98 20.29 5.17
C THR A 209 3.01 21.51 4.24
N SER A 210 4.22 21.98 3.89
CA SER A 210 4.38 23.10 2.97
C SER A 210 3.90 22.77 1.56
N GLY A 211 3.80 23.79 0.71
CA GLY A 211 3.55 23.60 -0.72
C GLY A 211 4.55 22.64 -1.39
N GLU A 212 5.84 22.71 -1.04
CA GLU A 212 6.86 21.77 -1.53
C GLU A 212 6.63 20.33 -1.08
N GLU A 213 6.13 20.11 0.14
CA GLU A 213 5.71 18.79 0.60
C GLU A 213 4.49 18.30 -0.20
N GLY A 214 3.50 19.17 -0.39
CA GLY A 214 2.34 18.89 -1.23
C GLY A 214 2.71 18.52 -2.66
N LEU A 215 3.72 19.17 -3.24
CA LEU A 215 4.23 18.86 -4.58
C LEU A 215 4.84 17.46 -4.68
N ARG A 216 5.55 17.00 -3.65
CA ARG A 216 6.11 15.64 -3.62
C ARG A 216 4.99 14.60 -3.62
N VAL A 217 3.97 14.78 -2.78
CA VAL A 217 2.78 13.91 -2.74
C VAL A 217 2.04 13.92 -4.07
N LEU A 218 1.82 15.11 -4.63
CA LEU A 218 1.15 15.29 -5.91
C LEU A 218 1.88 14.61 -7.07
N SER A 219 3.22 14.64 -7.06
CA SER A 219 4.05 13.97 -8.06
C SER A 219 3.87 12.45 -8.01
N VAL A 220 3.80 11.86 -6.81
CA VAL A 220 3.54 10.41 -6.67
C VAL A 220 2.13 10.05 -7.09
N LEU A 221 1.12 10.88 -6.79
CA LEU A 221 -0.26 10.68 -7.26
C LEU A 221 -0.36 10.72 -8.78
N GLU A 222 0.30 11.68 -9.43
CA GLU A 222 0.30 11.81 -10.89
C GLU A 222 1.02 10.62 -11.56
N LEU A 223 2.18 10.19 -11.03
CA LEU A 223 2.88 8.98 -11.49
C LEU A 223 2.03 7.72 -11.31
N SER A 224 1.31 7.62 -10.19
CA SER A 224 0.40 6.52 -9.91
C SER A 224 -0.78 6.48 -10.89
N GLN A 225 -1.37 7.65 -11.19
CA GLN A 225 -2.42 7.79 -12.19
C GLN A 225 -1.92 7.39 -13.59
N GLN A 226 -0.76 7.90 -14.00
CA GLN A 226 -0.12 7.56 -15.28
C GLN A 226 0.17 6.06 -15.38
N SER A 227 0.63 5.43 -14.29
CA SER A 227 0.89 3.98 -14.23
C SER A 227 -0.38 3.17 -14.51
N MET A 228 -1.53 3.58 -13.95
CA MET A 228 -2.82 2.92 -14.22
C MET A 228 -3.26 3.13 -15.67
N GLU A 229 -3.22 4.36 -16.17
CA GLU A 229 -3.64 4.69 -17.54
C GLU A 229 -2.79 4.02 -18.62
N GLN A 230 -1.47 3.91 -18.41
CA GLN A 230 -0.58 3.21 -19.33
C GLN A 230 -0.94 1.73 -19.44
N LYS A 231 -1.34 1.09 -18.33
CA LYS A 231 -1.80 -0.29 -18.32
C LYS A 231 -3.17 -0.47 -18.96
N GLU A 232 -4.08 0.49 -18.80
CA GLU A 232 -5.36 0.49 -19.50
C GLU A 232 -5.18 0.68 -21.02
N LYS A 233 -4.31 1.61 -21.44
CA LYS A 233 -3.97 1.82 -22.86
C LYS A 233 -3.21 0.63 -23.44
N GLY A 234 -2.31 0.03 -22.66
CA GLY A 234 -1.64 -1.23 -22.99
C GLY A 234 -2.59 -2.44 -23.04
N ARG A 235 -3.81 -2.33 -22.48
CA ARG A 235 -4.85 -3.37 -22.58
C ARG A 235 -5.71 -3.27 -23.85
N ALA A 236 -5.66 -2.15 -24.60
CA ALA A 236 -6.40 -1.99 -25.86
C ALA A 236 -5.92 -2.90 -27.01
N GLY A 237 -4.93 -3.77 -26.75
CA GLY A 237 -4.43 -4.73 -27.74
C GLY A 237 -3.63 -5.89 -27.16
N VAL A 238 -3.90 -6.33 -25.92
CA VAL A 238 -3.13 -7.42 -25.30
C VAL A 238 -4.06 -8.53 -24.79
N LEU A 239 -4.56 -9.31 -25.75
CA LEU A 239 -4.25 -10.74 -25.71
C LEU A 239 -2.79 -10.86 -26.17
N SER A 240 -1.82 -10.74 -25.27
CA SER A 240 -0.46 -11.18 -25.62
C SER A 240 -0.48 -12.70 -25.71
N PRO A 241 0.33 -13.28 -26.60
CA PRO A 241 0.37 -14.71 -26.80
C PRO A 241 0.73 -15.38 -25.47
N ALA A 242 0.16 -16.57 -25.27
CA ALA A 242 0.61 -17.60 -24.35
C ALA A 242 2.02 -17.34 -23.79
N ALA A 243 2.14 -17.25 -22.46
CA ALA A 243 3.45 -17.25 -21.83
C ALA A 243 4.28 -18.43 -22.40
N PRO A 244 5.59 -18.29 -22.66
CA PRO A 244 6.41 -19.39 -23.16
C PRO A 244 6.20 -20.63 -22.28
N GLY A 245 5.64 -21.70 -22.85
CA GLY A 245 5.31 -22.94 -22.12
C GLY A 245 3.85 -23.09 -21.66
N PHE A 246 2.99 -22.07 -21.78
CA PHE A 246 1.58 -22.10 -21.37
C PHE A 246 0.63 -21.57 -22.46
N PRO A 247 0.30 -22.40 -23.48
CA PRO A 247 -0.71 -22.05 -24.48
C PRO A 247 -2.05 -21.70 -23.79
N ASP A 248 -2.69 -20.62 -24.23
CA ASP A 248 -4.00 -20.15 -23.76
C ASP A 248 -4.07 -19.71 -22.28
N VAL A 249 -2.95 -19.35 -21.68
CA VAL A 249 -2.88 -18.78 -20.32
C VAL A 249 -2.40 -17.33 -20.38
N PHE A 250 -3.03 -16.46 -19.59
CA PHE A 250 -2.53 -15.10 -19.36
C PHE A 250 -1.69 -15.07 -18.09
N ILE A 251 -0.42 -14.68 -18.21
CA ILE A 251 0.48 -14.45 -17.08
C ILE A 251 1.01 -13.03 -17.19
N HIS A 252 0.76 -12.21 -16.16
CA HIS A 252 1.27 -10.84 -16.13
C HIS A 252 2.81 -10.84 -16.11
N PRO A 253 3.51 -9.93 -16.82
CA PRO A 253 4.98 -9.90 -16.86
C PRO A 253 5.69 -9.74 -15.51
N THR A 254 4.98 -9.26 -14.48
CA THR A 254 5.51 -9.13 -13.11
C THR A 254 5.28 -10.36 -12.23
N THR A 255 4.64 -11.40 -12.77
CA THR A 255 4.42 -12.67 -12.07
C THR A 255 5.65 -13.55 -12.19
N ALA A 256 6.12 -14.08 -11.05
CA ALA A 256 7.14 -15.11 -11.01
C ALA A 256 6.49 -16.49 -11.11
N VAL A 257 7.01 -17.35 -11.98
CA VAL A 257 6.58 -18.74 -12.15
C VAL A 257 7.82 -19.61 -12.07
N ASP A 258 7.88 -20.48 -11.06
CA ASP A 258 8.97 -21.44 -10.89
C ASP A 258 8.84 -22.63 -11.86
N ASP A 259 9.89 -23.45 -11.92
CA ASP A 259 9.90 -24.69 -12.69
C ASP A 259 8.81 -25.68 -12.24
N ASN A 260 8.33 -26.51 -13.18
CA ASN A 260 7.33 -27.57 -12.93
C ASN A 260 5.96 -27.08 -12.40
N VAL A 261 5.59 -25.83 -12.65
CA VAL A 261 4.22 -25.35 -12.44
C VAL A 261 3.36 -25.74 -13.64
N SER A 262 2.17 -26.30 -13.41
CA SER A 262 1.18 -26.55 -14.48
C SER A 262 0.00 -25.61 -14.36
N ILE A 263 -0.37 -24.91 -15.44
CA ILE A 263 -1.49 -23.96 -15.46
C ILE A 263 -2.45 -24.36 -16.58
N GLY A 264 -3.71 -24.59 -16.22
CA GLY A 264 -4.76 -24.97 -17.15
C GLY A 264 -5.19 -23.80 -18.05
N ARG A 265 -5.70 -24.13 -19.23
CA ARG A 265 -6.16 -23.17 -20.24
C ARG A 265 -7.17 -22.16 -19.69
N GLY A 266 -7.17 -20.95 -20.24
CA GLY A 266 -8.09 -19.88 -19.86
C GLY A 266 -7.82 -19.27 -18.47
N THR A 267 -6.83 -19.78 -17.74
CA THR A 267 -6.43 -19.22 -16.45
C THR A 267 -5.67 -17.91 -16.63
N LYS A 268 -5.93 -16.97 -15.72
CA LYS A 268 -5.35 -15.62 -15.71
C LYS A 268 -4.63 -15.39 -14.40
N VAL A 269 -3.36 -15.02 -14.47
CA VAL A 269 -2.52 -14.72 -13.31
C VAL A 269 -2.07 -13.27 -13.38
N TRP A 270 -2.50 -12.49 -12.40
CA TRP A 270 -2.27 -11.04 -12.33
C TRP A 270 -1.02 -10.68 -11.52
N HIS A 271 -0.68 -9.39 -11.52
CA HIS A 271 0.57 -8.78 -11.08
C HIS A 271 1.18 -9.33 -9.77
N PHE A 272 2.50 -9.43 -9.73
CA PHE A 272 3.30 -9.72 -8.53
C PHE A 272 2.95 -11.03 -7.81
N SER A 273 2.28 -11.94 -8.51
CA SER A 273 2.01 -13.26 -7.98
C SER A 273 3.24 -14.15 -8.13
N HIS A 274 3.37 -15.14 -7.25
CA HIS A 274 4.44 -16.13 -7.33
C HIS A 274 3.83 -17.53 -7.31
N LEU A 275 3.99 -18.25 -8.42
CA LEU A 275 3.62 -19.65 -8.53
C LEU A 275 4.86 -20.50 -8.25
N LEU A 276 4.90 -21.14 -7.08
CA LEU A 276 6.03 -21.92 -6.60
C LEU A 276 6.02 -23.33 -7.21
N ALA A 277 7.21 -23.93 -7.29
CA ALA A 277 7.44 -25.21 -7.96
C ALA A 277 6.48 -26.33 -7.52
N GLY A 278 6.13 -27.20 -8.48
CA GLY A 278 5.26 -28.37 -8.26
C GLY A 278 3.76 -28.07 -8.15
N SER A 279 3.37 -26.79 -8.18
CA SER A 279 1.96 -26.39 -8.06
C SER A 279 1.16 -26.65 -9.35
N ARG A 280 -0.10 -27.05 -9.18
CA ARG A 280 -1.04 -27.34 -10.27
C ARG A 280 -2.26 -26.43 -10.17
N ILE A 281 -2.51 -25.66 -11.23
CA ILE A 281 -3.64 -24.76 -11.32
C ILE A 281 -4.54 -25.24 -12.45
N GLY A 282 -5.83 -25.43 -12.16
CA GLY A 282 -6.84 -25.84 -13.11
C GLY A 282 -7.13 -24.80 -14.19
N SER A 283 -8.13 -25.09 -15.01
CA SER A 283 -8.54 -24.25 -16.14
C SER A 283 -9.49 -23.14 -15.70
N ASN A 284 -9.53 -22.03 -16.44
CA ASN A 284 -10.45 -20.90 -16.24
C ASN A 284 -10.38 -20.26 -14.85
N CYS A 285 -9.23 -20.32 -14.18
CA CYS A 285 -9.02 -19.69 -12.88
C CYS A 285 -8.66 -18.20 -13.03
N THR A 286 -8.99 -17.41 -12.02
CA THR A 286 -8.54 -16.02 -11.90
C THR A 286 -7.72 -15.88 -10.63
N ILE A 287 -6.42 -15.61 -10.80
CA ILE A 287 -5.47 -15.42 -9.71
C ILE A 287 -5.13 -13.94 -9.64
N GLY A 288 -5.55 -13.30 -8.55
CA GLY A 288 -5.41 -11.87 -8.29
C GLY A 288 -3.96 -11.41 -8.13
N GLN A 289 -3.80 -10.14 -7.77
CA GLN A 289 -2.50 -9.54 -7.52
C GLN A 289 -1.88 -10.05 -6.21
N ASN A 290 -0.55 -10.19 -6.19
CA ASN A 290 0.21 -10.51 -4.97
C ASN A 290 -0.30 -11.81 -4.32
N VAL A 291 -0.60 -12.80 -5.15
CA VAL A 291 -1.02 -14.13 -4.72
C VAL A 291 0.17 -15.07 -4.77
N VAL A 292 0.37 -15.83 -3.70
CA VAL A 292 1.40 -16.88 -3.63
C VAL A 292 0.71 -18.23 -3.68
N ILE A 293 1.10 -19.11 -4.59
CA ILE A 293 0.56 -20.49 -4.69
C ILE A 293 1.73 -21.46 -4.65
N GLY A 294 1.74 -22.32 -3.63
CA GLY A 294 2.68 -23.44 -3.53
C GLY A 294 3.61 -23.39 -2.31
N PRO A 295 4.66 -24.24 -2.32
CA PRO A 295 4.91 -25.31 -3.31
C PRO A 295 3.88 -26.45 -3.21
N ASP A 296 3.81 -27.30 -4.23
CA ASP A 296 2.99 -28.53 -4.28
C ASP A 296 1.48 -28.35 -3.99
N VAL A 297 0.92 -27.20 -4.37
CA VAL A 297 -0.51 -26.89 -4.16
C VAL A 297 -1.34 -27.29 -5.38
N THR A 298 -2.55 -27.81 -5.14
CA THR A 298 -3.52 -28.10 -6.21
C THR A 298 -4.71 -27.15 -6.14
N ILE A 299 -4.99 -26.46 -7.24
CA ILE A 299 -6.14 -25.58 -7.44
C ILE A 299 -7.00 -26.19 -8.55
N GLY A 300 -8.28 -26.40 -8.28
CA GLY A 300 -9.29 -26.88 -9.23
C GLY A 300 -9.59 -25.88 -10.35
N ASN A 301 -10.59 -26.19 -11.16
CA ASN A 301 -11.05 -25.38 -12.28
C ASN A 301 -11.99 -24.25 -11.83
N GLY A 302 -11.97 -23.11 -12.53
CA GLY A 302 -12.92 -22.02 -12.30
C GLY A 302 -12.73 -21.27 -10.97
N CYS A 303 -11.62 -21.52 -10.25
CA CYS A 303 -11.35 -20.89 -8.98
C CYS A 303 -11.04 -19.40 -9.14
N ARG A 304 -11.47 -18.60 -8.15
CA ARG A 304 -11.24 -17.15 -8.11
C ARG A 304 -10.50 -16.80 -6.83
N ILE A 305 -9.20 -16.60 -6.94
CA ILE A 305 -8.35 -16.24 -5.83
C ILE A 305 -8.10 -14.74 -5.91
N GLN A 306 -8.66 -13.96 -4.99
CA GLN A 306 -8.52 -12.51 -4.99
C GLN A 306 -7.17 -12.06 -4.45
N ASN A 307 -6.90 -10.75 -4.52
CA ASN A 307 -5.60 -10.17 -4.21
C ASN A 307 -5.12 -10.51 -2.79
N ASN A 308 -3.80 -10.62 -2.61
CA ASN A 308 -3.11 -10.81 -1.33
C ASN A 308 -3.44 -12.14 -0.61
N VAL A 309 -3.85 -13.18 -1.34
CA VAL A 309 -4.09 -14.51 -0.78
C VAL A 309 -2.84 -15.38 -0.95
N SER A 310 -2.45 -16.12 0.07
CA SER A 310 -1.36 -17.11 -0.01
C SER A 310 -1.92 -18.50 0.21
N VAL A 311 -1.74 -19.39 -0.76
CA VAL A 311 -2.12 -20.81 -0.71
C VAL A 311 -0.85 -21.62 -0.53
N TYR A 312 -0.64 -22.15 0.67
CA TYR A 312 0.57 -22.87 1.04
C TYR A 312 0.42 -24.38 0.85
N LYS A 313 1.57 -25.06 0.83
CA LYS A 313 1.66 -26.53 0.81
C LYS A 313 0.67 -27.18 1.78
N GLY A 314 0.00 -28.24 1.32
CA GLY A 314 -1.03 -28.95 2.07
C GLY A 314 -2.45 -28.45 1.83
N VAL A 315 -2.62 -27.27 1.21
CA VAL A 315 -3.94 -26.77 0.79
C VAL A 315 -4.29 -27.30 -0.60
N THR A 316 -5.50 -27.84 -0.74
CA THR A 316 -6.13 -28.15 -2.02
C THR A 316 -7.40 -27.34 -2.15
N LEU A 317 -7.55 -26.59 -3.25
CA LEU A 317 -8.81 -25.93 -3.59
C LEU A 317 -9.51 -26.76 -4.66
N GLU A 318 -10.76 -27.15 -4.42
CA GLU A 318 -11.59 -27.83 -5.41
C GLU A 318 -12.17 -26.83 -6.43
N ASP A 319 -12.89 -27.35 -7.44
CA ASP A 319 -13.47 -26.57 -8.52
C ASP A 319 -14.43 -25.48 -8.01
N GLY A 320 -14.34 -24.27 -8.58
CA GLY A 320 -15.24 -23.15 -8.32
C GLY A 320 -15.00 -22.40 -7.01
N VAL A 321 -13.95 -22.74 -6.25
CA VAL A 321 -13.64 -22.08 -4.97
C VAL A 321 -13.34 -20.59 -5.18
N PHE A 322 -13.96 -19.75 -4.34
CA PHE A 322 -13.71 -18.31 -4.26
C PHE A 322 -12.97 -17.97 -2.97
N CYS A 323 -11.77 -17.39 -3.10
CA CYS A 323 -11.02 -16.83 -1.98
C CYS A 323 -11.16 -15.31 -2.01
N GLY A 324 -11.75 -14.73 -0.95
CA GLY A 324 -11.91 -13.28 -0.83
C GLY A 324 -10.57 -12.53 -0.70
N PRO A 325 -10.54 -11.21 -0.96
CA PRO A 325 -9.30 -10.45 -0.88
C PRO A 325 -8.66 -10.55 0.52
N SER A 326 -7.36 -10.80 0.58
CA SER A 326 -6.57 -10.88 1.81
C SER A 326 -7.00 -11.95 2.83
N MET A 327 -7.77 -12.97 2.42
CA MET A 327 -8.01 -14.14 3.28
C MET A 327 -6.72 -14.96 3.45
N VAL A 328 -6.61 -15.67 4.57
CA VAL A 328 -5.42 -16.45 4.93
C VAL A 328 -5.81 -17.91 5.09
N PHE A 329 -5.11 -18.81 4.42
CA PHE A 329 -5.13 -20.24 4.73
C PHE A 329 -4.16 -20.51 5.88
N THR A 330 -4.63 -21.21 6.92
CA THR A 330 -3.78 -21.64 8.02
C THR A 330 -3.09 -22.95 7.65
N ASN A 331 -1.77 -22.99 7.82
CA ASN A 331 -0.97 -24.22 7.71
C ASN A 331 -0.46 -24.58 9.12
N ILE A 332 -1.35 -25.10 9.97
CA ILE A 332 -0.97 -25.68 11.25
C ILE A 332 -0.90 -27.20 11.04
N LEU A 333 0.27 -27.69 10.65
CA LEU A 333 0.59 -29.11 10.76
C LEU A 333 1.06 -29.33 12.20
N HIS A 334 0.25 -29.99 13.02
CA HIS A 334 0.67 -30.48 14.33
C HIS A 334 1.65 -31.63 14.21
#